data_AF-E1VJD9-F1
#
_entry.id   AF-E1VJD9-F1
#
_cell.length_a   1.000
_cell.length_b   1.000
_cell.length_c   1.000
_cell.angle_alpha   90.00
_cell.angle_beta   90.00
_cell.angle_gamma   90.00
#
_symmetry.space_group_name_H-M   'P 1'
#
loop_
_entity.id
_entity.type
_entity.pdbx_description
1 polymer ?
#
loop_
_entity_poly.entity_id
_entity_poly.type
_entity_poly.pdbx_seq_one_letter_code
_entity_poly.pdbx_strand_id
1 'polypeptide(L)'
;MFAAVKHAQANRNQICLSKLLVHQGIIQEVSVEYLIAIDFETTGLEASSAAITEIGAVKFKISGEIVDQFEMFAYPGTPIPVRIQELTGITDEMVTGCEPPLFVWKKFLDWADGANTFIAHNAPFEARFVRALYEKEGEMPNIYFIDTLQISRNRLPEESSYSLKNLVKFKEGEPHRALADAKACSTLYCRLASTYRNGKIPVGTYKKSIRDYKDYDEPTGSQLAYIEDLGGDVNSIKTRQEASRYIDELKAAGQSAHSKQREIPNNHFLQKNFLDYTFRDKVFIVIIIIFALWLIVQYS
;
A
#
# COMPACT_ATOMS: atom_id res chain seq x y z
N MET A 1 27.06 14.44 30.37
CA MET A 1 27.82 14.88 29.17
C MET A 1 28.95 13.92 28.79
N PHE A 2 29.87 13.56 29.71
CA PHE A 2 31.01 12.68 29.40
C PHE A 2 30.65 11.23 28.97
N ALA A 3 29.56 10.66 29.47
CA ALA A 3 29.12 9.31 29.08
C ALA A 3 28.56 9.25 27.65
N ALA A 4 27.82 10.28 27.23
CA ALA A 4 27.25 10.37 25.88
C ALA A 4 28.34 10.59 24.81
N VAL A 5 29.36 11.40 25.13
CA VAL A 5 30.52 11.61 24.24
C VAL A 5 31.34 10.33 24.09
N LYS A 6 31.57 9.58 25.18
CA LYS A 6 32.24 8.28 25.13
C LYS A 6 31.45 7.24 24.32
N HIS A 7 30.12 7.20 24.46
CA HIS A 7 29.26 6.33 23.65
C HIS A 7 29.27 6.70 22.16
N ALA A 8 29.16 7.99 21.84
CA ALA A 8 29.22 8.46 20.45
C ALA A 8 30.58 8.18 19.80
N GLN A 9 31.66 8.31 20.55
CA GLN A 9 33.02 8.04 20.08
C GLN A 9 33.29 6.54 19.95
N ALA A 10 32.76 5.71 20.86
CA ALA A 10 32.78 4.25 20.72
C ALA A 10 32.01 3.78 19.48
N ASN A 11 30.81 4.32 19.24
CA ASN A 11 30.01 4.00 18.05
C ASN A 11 30.71 4.42 16.75
N ARG A 12 31.31 5.61 16.70
CA ARG A 12 32.11 6.05 15.54
C ARG A 12 33.30 5.13 15.27
N ASN A 13 34.01 4.72 16.31
CA ASN A 13 35.15 3.80 16.17
C ASN A 13 34.70 2.42 15.69
N GLN A 14 33.55 1.93 16.14
CA GLN A 14 32.97 0.65 15.72
C GLN A 14 32.55 0.68 14.24
N ILE A 15 31.96 1.79 13.77
CA ILE A 15 31.59 2.01 12.36
C ILE A 15 32.83 2.16 11.47
N CYS A 16 33.88 2.80 11.95
CA CYS A 16 35.13 2.95 11.20
C CYS A 16 35.86 1.60 11.05
N LEU A 17 35.88 0.80 12.12
CA LEU A 17 36.47 -0.53 12.12
C LEU A 17 35.69 -1.49 11.21
N SER A 18 34.35 -1.49 11.27
CA SER A 18 33.54 -2.32 10.39
C SER A 18 33.74 -1.98 8.92
N LYS A 19 33.78 -0.69 8.55
CA LYS A 19 34.09 -0.25 7.18
C LYS A 19 35.48 -0.69 6.72
N LEU A 20 36.49 -0.62 7.58
CA LEU A 20 37.85 -1.07 7.27
C LEU A 20 37.90 -2.59 7.04
N LEU A 21 37.21 -3.36 7.87
CA LEU A 21 37.16 -4.82 7.77
C LEU A 21 36.35 -5.30 6.55
N VAL A 22 35.30 -4.56 6.15
CA VAL A 22 34.58 -4.76 4.87
C VAL A 22 35.51 -4.47 3.69
N HIS A 23 36.22 -3.33 3.71
CA HIS A 23 37.13 -2.95 2.64
C HIS A 23 38.30 -3.94 2.48
N GLN A 24 38.77 -4.52 3.58
CA GLN A 24 39.80 -5.56 3.58
C GLN A 24 39.26 -6.97 3.27
N GLY A 25 37.95 -7.13 3.04
CA GLY A 25 37.32 -8.42 2.75
C GLY A 25 37.33 -9.40 3.92
N ILE A 26 37.58 -8.93 5.15
CA ILE A 26 37.66 -9.75 6.37
C ILE A 26 36.25 -10.14 6.85
N ILE A 27 35.28 -9.25 6.64
CA ILE A 27 33.86 -9.50 6.84
C ILE A 27 33.12 -9.10 5.56
N GLN A 28 32.13 -9.89 5.17
CA GLN A 28 31.20 -9.50 4.13
C GLN A 28 30.35 -8.34 4.68
N GLU A 29 30.14 -7.28 3.89
CA GLU A 29 29.21 -6.22 4.27
C GLU A 29 27.83 -6.86 4.41
N VAL A 30 27.38 -7.07 5.65
CA VAL A 30 26.00 -7.38 5.91
C VAL A 30 25.27 -6.06 5.74
N SER A 31 24.92 -5.71 4.50
CA SER A 31 23.99 -4.63 4.26
C SER A 31 22.71 -5.01 5.00
N VAL A 32 22.45 -4.34 6.12
CA VAL A 32 21.17 -4.51 6.81
C VAL A 32 20.17 -3.83 5.89
N GLU A 33 19.48 -4.64 5.08
CA GLU A 33 18.47 -4.16 4.15
C GLU A 33 17.29 -3.62 4.98
N TYR A 34 17.30 -2.31 5.19
CA TYR A 34 16.17 -1.63 5.81
C TYR A 34 15.10 -1.39 4.76
N LEU A 35 13.87 -1.72 5.13
CA LEU A 35 12.67 -1.45 4.36
C LEU A 35 12.01 -0.20 4.94
N ILE A 36 11.31 0.55 4.09
CA ILE A 36 10.60 1.75 4.51
C ILE A 36 9.14 1.58 4.12
N ALA A 37 8.25 1.60 5.11
CA ALA A 37 6.82 1.70 4.89
C ALA A 37 6.39 3.15 5.07
N ILE A 38 5.49 3.63 4.22
CA ILE A 38 5.04 5.02 4.17
C ILE A 38 3.53 5.09 3.97
N ASP A 39 2.92 6.12 4.53
CA ASP A 39 1.52 6.48 4.36
C ASP A 39 1.37 8.01 4.39
N PHE A 40 0.29 8.54 3.79
CA PHE A 40 0.00 9.97 3.71
C PHE A 40 -1.42 10.27 4.17
N GLU A 41 -1.58 11.35 4.93
CA GLU A 41 -2.87 12.04 5.03
C GLU A 41 -2.91 13.20 4.05
N THR A 42 -4.10 13.49 3.51
CA THR A 42 -4.28 14.47 2.43
C THR A 42 -5.61 15.19 2.57
N THR A 43 -5.76 16.37 1.95
CA THR A 43 -7.01 17.14 1.94
C THR A 43 -8.11 16.55 1.05
N GLY A 44 -7.87 15.42 0.39
CA GLY A 44 -8.79 14.77 -0.53
C GLY A 44 -8.12 13.67 -1.35
N LEU A 45 -8.88 12.98 -2.21
CA LEU A 45 -8.38 11.79 -2.90
C LEU A 45 -7.62 12.07 -4.21
N GLU A 46 -7.88 13.21 -4.84
CA GLU A 46 -7.32 13.53 -6.16
C GLU A 46 -6.18 14.53 -6.06
N ALA A 47 -4.98 14.09 -6.46
CA ALA A 47 -3.75 14.88 -6.35
C ALA A 47 -3.74 16.16 -7.20
N SER A 48 -4.64 16.28 -8.18
CA SER A 48 -4.82 17.49 -9.00
C SER A 48 -5.45 18.66 -8.23
N SER A 49 -6.15 18.38 -7.13
CA SER A 49 -6.89 19.38 -6.34
C SER A 49 -6.69 19.26 -4.82
N ALA A 50 -6.08 18.18 -4.36
CA ALA A 50 -5.74 17.94 -2.96
C ALA A 50 -4.23 18.07 -2.72
N ALA A 51 -3.86 18.23 -1.45
CA ALA A 51 -2.48 18.33 -1.00
C ALA A 51 -2.24 17.41 0.21
N ILE A 52 -0.98 16.99 0.39
CA ILE A 52 -0.55 16.21 1.55
C ILE A 52 -0.61 17.09 2.81
N THR A 53 -1.14 16.54 3.91
CA THR A 53 -1.21 17.18 5.24
C THR A 53 -0.31 16.49 6.26
N GLU A 54 0.00 15.22 6.08
CA GLU A 54 0.92 14.46 6.94
C GLU A 54 1.70 13.43 6.12
N ILE A 55 2.98 13.24 6.45
CA ILE A 55 3.78 12.11 5.97
C ILE A 55 4.23 11.30 7.19
N GLY A 56 3.83 10.02 7.21
CA GLY A 56 4.23 9.05 8.22
C GLY A 56 5.00 7.91 7.59
N ALA A 57 6.14 7.54 8.19
CA ALA A 57 6.94 6.43 7.70
C ALA A 57 7.67 5.70 8.83
N VAL A 58 7.99 4.44 8.58
CA VAL A 58 8.85 3.63 9.47
C VAL A 58 9.93 2.93 8.68
N LYS A 59 11.15 2.93 9.24
CA LYS A 59 12.28 2.15 8.76
C LYS A 59 12.32 0.88 9.60
N PHE A 60 12.32 -0.28 8.96
CA PHE A 60 12.20 -1.56 9.65
C PHE A 60 13.02 -2.66 8.99
N LYS A 61 13.36 -3.69 9.76
CA LYS A 61 13.98 -4.92 9.25
C LYS A 61 12.90 -5.93 8.87
N ILE A 62 13.24 -6.89 7.99
CA ILE A 62 12.31 -7.98 7.63
C ILE A 62 11.84 -8.82 8.84
N SER A 63 12.58 -8.79 9.96
CA SER A 63 12.16 -9.39 11.23
C SER A 63 10.95 -8.69 11.88
N GLY A 64 10.56 -7.51 11.38
CA GLY A 64 9.52 -6.66 11.96
C GLY A 64 10.03 -5.63 12.97
N GLU A 65 11.34 -5.60 13.26
CA GLU A 65 11.93 -4.60 14.15
C GLU A 65 11.93 -3.23 13.47
N ILE A 66 11.18 -2.28 14.04
CA ILE A 66 11.24 -0.86 13.66
C ILE A 66 12.52 -0.26 14.24
N VAL A 67 13.34 0.34 13.38
CA VAL A 67 14.62 0.95 13.75
C VAL A 67 14.58 2.47 13.77
N ASP A 68 13.64 3.07 13.03
CA ASP A 68 13.47 4.52 12.99
C ASP A 68 12.05 4.90 12.50
N GLN A 69 11.61 6.11 12.80
CA GLN A 69 10.28 6.63 12.48
C GLN A 69 10.37 8.07 11.97
N PHE A 70 9.53 8.40 11.00
CA PHE A 70 9.37 9.76 10.48
C PHE A 70 7.89 10.14 10.55
N GLU A 71 7.59 11.30 11.11
CA GLU A 71 6.24 11.86 11.20
C GLU A 71 6.35 13.37 11.09
N MET A 72 5.74 13.95 10.06
CA MET A 72 5.74 15.39 9.87
C MET A 72 4.42 15.85 9.22
N PHE A 73 3.84 16.91 9.78
CA PHE A 73 2.76 17.64 9.14
C PHE A 73 3.29 18.52 8.00
N ALA A 74 2.45 18.73 7.00
CA ALA A 74 2.66 19.61 5.87
C ALA A 74 1.53 20.62 5.77
N TYR A 75 1.85 21.87 5.45
CA TYR A 75 0.85 22.91 5.23
C TYR A 75 0.29 22.84 3.81
N PRO A 76 -0.98 22.43 3.60
CA PRO A 76 -1.53 22.19 2.26
C PRO A 76 -1.76 23.48 1.45
N GLY A 77 -1.68 24.66 2.07
CA GLY A 77 -1.96 25.94 1.42
C GLY A 77 -3.45 26.21 1.16
N THR A 78 -4.33 25.29 1.55
CA THR A 78 -5.79 25.37 1.42
C THR A 78 -6.48 24.82 2.66
N PRO A 79 -7.68 25.30 3.02
CA PRO A 79 -8.43 24.74 4.15
C PRO A 79 -8.65 23.22 4.02
N ILE A 80 -8.49 22.48 5.11
CA ILE A 80 -8.79 21.04 5.17
C ILE A 80 -10.31 20.86 5.25
N PRO A 81 -10.98 20.13 4.34
CA PRO A 81 -12.41 19.91 4.42
C PRO A 81 -12.82 19.25 5.74
N VAL A 82 -13.93 19.69 6.36
CA VAL A 82 -14.40 19.18 7.69
C VAL A 82 -14.45 17.66 7.74
N ARG A 83 -14.99 17.01 6.70
CA ARG A 83 -15.03 15.54 6.62
C ARG A 83 -13.64 14.89 6.69
N ILE A 84 -12.61 15.52 6.12
CA ILE A 84 -11.23 15.03 6.19
C ILE A 84 -10.66 15.25 7.59
N GLN A 85 -10.98 16.37 8.24
CA GLN A 85 -10.59 16.61 9.64
C GLN A 85 -11.21 15.56 10.56
N GLU A 86 -12.47 15.17 10.34
CA GLU A 86 -13.13 14.10 11.10
C GLU A 86 -12.49 12.72 10.87
N LEU A 87 -12.06 12.43 9.63
CA LEU A 87 -11.44 11.15 9.27
C LEU A 87 -10.02 11.00 9.81
N THR A 88 -9.23 12.06 9.74
CA THR A 88 -7.79 12.05 10.05
C THR A 88 -7.47 12.62 11.44
N GLY A 89 -8.39 13.40 12.01
CA GLY A 89 -8.15 14.18 13.22
C GLY A 89 -7.20 15.38 13.00
N ILE A 90 -6.77 15.65 11.76
CA ILE A 90 -5.86 16.76 11.44
C ILE A 90 -6.68 18.02 11.18
N THR A 91 -6.46 19.05 11.99
CA THR A 91 -7.13 20.35 11.84
C THR A 91 -6.27 21.37 11.11
N ASP A 92 -6.88 22.44 10.62
CA ASP A 92 -6.16 23.55 9.99
C ASP A 92 -5.12 24.18 10.94
N GLU A 93 -5.42 24.24 12.24
CA GLU A 93 -4.50 24.77 13.26
C GLU A 93 -3.25 23.92 13.41
N MET A 94 -3.35 22.59 13.24
CA MET A 94 -2.21 21.67 13.37
C MET A 94 -1.20 21.84 12.23
N VAL A 95 -1.68 22.18 11.03
CA VAL A 95 -0.84 22.32 9.84
C VAL A 95 -0.42 23.76 9.56
N THR A 96 -1.07 24.74 10.21
CA THR A 96 -0.76 26.16 10.03
C THR A 96 0.66 26.47 10.51
N GLY A 97 1.49 26.99 9.61
CA GLY A 97 2.90 27.30 9.89
C GLY A 97 3.85 26.12 9.69
N CYS A 98 3.35 24.93 9.32
CA CYS A 98 4.19 23.84 8.84
C CYS A 98 4.78 24.16 7.46
N GLU A 99 5.78 23.37 7.08
CA GLU A 99 6.42 23.46 5.77
C GLU A 99 5.46 22.97 4.66
N PRO A 100 5.58 23.47 3.42
CA PRO A 100 4.78 22.97 2.32
C PRO A 100 5.10 21.49 1.98
N PRO A 101 4.17 20.73 1.37
CA PRO A 101 4.28 19.30 1.11
C PRO A 101 5.60 18.85 0.48
N LEU A 102 6.08 19.59 -0.52
CA LEU A 102 7.32 19.26 -1.19
C LEU A 102 8.55 19.33 -0.27
N PHE A 103 8.58 20.30 0.64
CA PHE A 103 9.69 20.45 1.59
C PHE A 103 9.67 19.32 2.63
N VAL A 104 8.48 18.93 3.09
CA VAL A 104 8.33 17.77 3.98
C VAL A 104 8.74 16.48 3.26
N TRP A 105 8.36 16.31 2.00
CA TRP A 105 8.80 15.20 1.16
C TRP A 105 10.33 15.16 0.98
N LYS A 106 10.97 16.30 0.74
CA LYS A 106 12.44 16.39 0.65
C LYS A 106 13.11 15.99 1.99
N LYS A 107 12.57 16.45 3.12
CA LYS A 107 13.03 16.04 4.47
C LYS A 107 12.83 14.53 4.71
N PHE A 108 11.75 13.95 4.21
CA PHE A 108 11.53 12.50 4.24
C PHE A 108 12.59 11.76 3.41
N LEU A 109 12.90 12.23 2.20
CA LEU A 109 13.93 11.61 1.36
C LEU A 109 15.33 11.69 1.98
N ASP A 110 15.66 12.80 2.66
CA ASP A 110 16.90 12.92 3.42
C ASP A 110 16.95 11.89 4.57
N TRP A 111 15.84 11.72 5.29
CA TRP A 111 15.71 10.70 6.34
C TRP A 111 15.76 9.26 5.79
N ALA A 112 15.28 9.05 4.56
CA ALA A 112 15.33 7.75 3.88
C ALA A 112 16.77 7.32 3.51
N ASP A 113 17.76 8.23 3.60
CA ASP A 113 19.20 7.94 3.49
C ASP A 113 19.56 7.17 2.22
N GLY A 114 19.14 7.69 1.07
CA GLY A 114 19.40 7.11 -0.25
C GLY A 114 18.48 5.94 -0.63
N ALA A 115 17.59 5.49 0.25
CA ALA A 115 16.55 4.54 -0.11
C ALA A 115 15.56 5.18 -1.11
N ASN A 116 15.21 4.42 -2.15
CA ASN A 116 14.35 4.89 -3.23
C ASN A 116 13.15 3.97 -3.51
N THR A 117 12.96 2.95 -2.68
CA THR A 117 11.87 1.99 -2.78
C THR A 117 11.09 2.00 -1.48
N PHE A 118 9.80 2.33 -1.57
CA PHE A 118 8.92 2.46 -0.40
C PHE A 118 7.78 1.46 -0.48
N ILE A 119 7.28 1.05 0.67
CA ILE A 119 6.18 0.10 0.80
C ILE A 119 4.95 0.90 1.23
N ALA A 120 3.86 0.75 0.48
CA ALA A 120 2.59 1.39 0.80
C ALA A 120 1.45 0.39 0.66
N HIS A 121 0.28 0.72 1.20
CA HIS A 121 -0.92 -0.07 1.05
C HIS A 121 -1.90 0.66 0.15
N ASN A 122 -2.04 0.22 -1.11
CA ASN A 122 -2.62 0.99 -2.21
C ASN A 122 -1.65 2.06 -2.76
N ALA A 123 -0.41 1.64 -3.05
CA ALA A 123 0.67 2.47 -3.59
C ALA A 123 0.34 3.42 -4.77
N PRO A 124 -0.63 3.13 -5.68
CA PRO A 124 -1.06 4.13 -6.65
C PRO A 124 -1.48 5.47 -6.03
N PHE A 125 -1.96 5.47 -4.78
CA PHE A 125 -2.35 6.68 -4.05
C PHE A 125 -1.14 7.55 -3.69
N GLU A 126 -0.16 7.02 -2.98
CA GLU A 126 1.05 7.78 -2.61
C GLU A 126 1.82 8.20 -3.88
N ALA A 127 1.87 7.32 -4.88
CA ALA A 127 2.54 7.59 -6.14
C ALA A 127 1.98 8.83 -6.85
N ARG A 128 0.66 9.00 -6.97
CA ARG A 128 0.11 10.20 -7.64
C ARG A 128 0.37 11.48 -6.86
N PHE A 129 0.33 11.45 -5.53
CA PHE A 129 0.64 12.62 -4.72
C PHE A 129 2.11 13.01 -4.84
N VAL A 130 3.03 12.05 -4.80
CA VAL A 130 4.45 12.33 -5.03
C VAL A 130 4.68 12.90 -6.42
N ARG A 131 4.01 12.41 -7.47
CA ARG A 131 4.12 13.02 -8.82
C ARG A 131 3.66 14.47 -8.84
N ALA A 132 2.51 14.76 -8.23
CA ALA A 132 1.97 16.12 -8.16
C ALA A 132 2.94 17.10 -7.50
N LEU A 133 3.76 16.65 -6.53
CA LEU A 133 4.82 17.49 -5.93
C LEU A 133 5.89 17.95 -6.94
N TYR A 134 6.13 17.17 -8.00
CA TYR A 134 7.18 17.45 -8.98
C TYR A 134 6.66 18.04 -10.30
N GLU A 135 5.35 18.20 -10.49
CA GLU A 135 4.77 18.78 -11.72
C GLU A 135 5.37 20.15 -12.09
N LYS A 136 5.77 20.94 -11.08
CA LYS A 136 6.34 22.28 -11.25
C LYS A 136 7.84 22.38 -10.98
N GLU A 137 8.48 21.33 -10.47
CA GLU A 137 9.88 21.34 -9.99
C GLU A 137 10.88 20.72 -10.98
N GLY A 138 10.41 20.26 -12.14
CA GLY A 138 11.26 19.70 -13.19
C GLY A 138 11.48 18.19 -13.02
N GLU A 139 12.72 17.76 -12.79
CA GLU A 139 13.06 16.33 -12.81
C GLU A 139 12.72 15.62 -11.49
N MET A 140 11.81 14.66 -11.58
CA MET A 140 11.43 13.80 -10.46
C MET A 140 12.50 12.72 -10.18
N PRO A 141 12.87 12.46 -8.91
CA PRO A 141 13.80 11.38 -8.57
C PRO A 141 13.26 9.99 -8.95
N ASN A 142 14.16 9.02 -9.04
CA ASN A 142 13.79 7.62 -9.29
C ASN A 142 13.20 6.98 -8.04
N ILE A 143 11.88 7.14 -7.87
CA ILE A 143 11.12 6.55 -6.78
C ILE A 143 10.37 5.31 -7.25
N TYR A 144 10.31 4.30 -6.38
CA TYR A 144 9.61 3.06 -6.60
C TYR A 144 8.71 2.73 -5.42
N PHE A 145 7.61 2.04 -5.69
CA PHE A 145 6.72 1.53 -4.67
C PHE A 145 6.54 0.02 -4.77
N ILE A 146 6.31 -0.61 -3.62
CA ILE A 146 5.81 -1.96 -3.47
C ILE A 146 4.41 -1.87 -2.86
N ASP A 147 3.41 -2.40 -3.55
CA ASP A 147 2.02 -2.31 -3.14
C ASP A 147 1.57 -3.54 -2.34
N THR A 148 1.39 -3.38 -1.03
CA THR A 148 0.89 -4.46 -0.17
C THR A 148 -0.56 -4.82 -0.46
N LEU A 149 -1.38 -3.93 -1.04
CA LEU A 149 -2.74 -4.28 -1.46
C LEU A 149 -2.72 -5.32 -2.59
N GLN A 150 -1.87 -5.10 -3.60
CA GLN A 150 -1.67 -6.05 -4.69
C GLN A 150 -1.12 -7.40 -4.17
N ILE A 151 -0.16 -7.36 -3.25
CA ILE A 151 0.42 -8.58 -2.68
C ILE A 151 -0.62 -9.33 -1.84
N SER A 152 -1.40 -8.63 -1.01
CA SER A 152 -2.47 -9.23 -0.20
C SER A 152 -3.49 -9.95 -1.07
N ARG A 153 -3.99 -9.34 -2.15
CA ARG A 153 -4.93 -9.99 -3.08
C ARG A 153 -4.37 -11.27 -3.70
N ASN A 154 -3.06 -11.32 -3.93
CA ASN A 154 -2.41 -12.49 -4.51
C ASN A 154 -2.10 -13.60 -3.49
N ARG A 155 -1.87 -13.23 -2.21
CA ARG A 155 -1.39 -14.16 -1.18
C ARG A 155 -2.46 -14.58 -0.17
N LEU A 156 -3.52 -13.79 -0.03
CA LEU A 156 -4.59 -13.96 0.95
C LEU A 156 -5.97 -13.99 0.24
N PRO A 157 -6.21 -14.90 -0.71
CA PRO A 157 -7.39 -14.85 -1.59
C PRO A 157 -8.74 -14.94 -0.87
N GLU A 158 -8.77 -15.50 0.33
CA GLU A 158 -9.98 -15.74 1.13
C GLU A 158 -10.39 -14.56 2.03
N GLU A 159 -9.66 -13.44 2.01
CA GLU A 159 -9.99 -12.28 2.83
C GLU A 159 -11.23 -11.53 2.28
N SER A 160 -12.20 -11.27 3.14
CA SER A 160 -13.46 -10.58 2.78
C SER A 160 -13.26 -9.10 2.45
N SER A 161 -12.21 -8.48 3.00
CA SER A 161 -11.79 -7.13 2.73
C SER A 161 -10.28 -7.03 2.74
N TYR A 162 -9.74 -6.26 1.81
CA TYR A 162 -8.30 -6.03 1.68
C TYR A 162 -7.88 -4.66 2.20
N SER A 163 -8.74 -3.94 2.92
CA SER A 163 -8.32 -2.70 3.58
C SER A 163 -7.26 -2.99 4.65
N LEU A 164 -6.33 -2.06 4.84
CA LEU A 164 -5.27 -2.20 5.83
C LEU A 164 -5.82 -2.51 7.23
N LYS A 165 -6.89 -1.78 7.62
CA LYS A 165 -7.60 -1.97 8.89
C LYS A 165 -8.11 -3.41 9.07
N ASN A 166 -8.69 -4.01 8.03
CA ASN A 166 -9.17 -5.38 8.09
C ASN A 166 -8.02 -6.39 8.16
N LEU A 167 -6.98 -6.20 7.35
CA LEU A 167 -5.85 -7.13 7.24
C LEU A 167 -4.95 -7.15 8.48
N VAL A 168 -4.83 -6.02 9.19
CA VAL A 168 -4.01 -5.88 10.41
C VAL A 168 -4.86 -5.94 11.68
N LYS A 169 -6.19 -6.01 11.55
CA LYS A 169 -7.16 -6.03 12.67
C LYS A 169 -7.02 -4.84 13.61
N PHE A 170 -6.98 -3.64 13.04
CA PHE A 170 -7.04 -2.41 13.84
C PHE A 170 -8.36 -2.30 14.60
N LYS A 171 -8.35 -1.55 15.72
CA LYS A 171 -9.58 -1.18 16.42
C LYS A 171 -10.36 -0.15 15.59
N GLU A 172 -11.68 -0.31 15.54
CA GLU A 172 -12.57 0.69 14.93
C GLU A 172 -12.61 1.98 15.75
N GLY A 173 -12.72 3.13 15.06
CA GLY A 173 -12.95 4.44 15.69
C GLY A 173 -11.72 5.31 15.96
N GLU A 174 -10.49 4.83 15.75
CA GLU A 174 -9.31 5.70 15.83
C GLU A 174 -9.15 6.53 14.53
N PRO A 175 -8.85 7.84 14.65
CA PRO A 175 -8.53 8.69 13.51
C PRO A 175 -7.38 8.10 12.69
N HIS A 176 -7.46 8.27 11.37
CA HIS A 176 -6.37 7.93 10.47
C HIS A 176 -5.16 8.82 10.76
N ARG A 177 -4.01 8.21 10.99
CA ARG A 177 -2.75 8.89 11.23
C ARG A 177 -1.68 8.19 10.42
N ALA A 178 -0.96 8.95 9.62
CA ALA A 178 -0.02 8.39 8.65
C ALA A 178 1.04 7.50 9.32
N LEU A 179 1.59 7.89 10.48
CA LEU A 179 2.60 7.07 11.17
C LEU A 179 2.01 5.74 11.68
N ALA A 180 0.77 5.75 12.16
CA ALA A 180 0.11 4.54 12.64
C ALA A 180 -0.18 3.57 11.48
N ASP A 181 -0.67 4.10 10.36
CA ASP A 181 -0.95 3.32 9.15
C ASP A 181 0.36 2.80 8.51
N ALA A 182 1.44 3.57 8.50
CA ALA A 182 2.77 3.11 8.06
C ALA A 182 3.30 1.93 8.92
N LYS A 183 3.14 1.99 10.25
CA LYS A 183 3.50 0.86 11.16
C LYS A 183 2.69 -0.39 10.83
N ALA A 184 1.39 -0.23 10.59
CA ALA A 184 0.56 -1.35 10.20
C ALA A 184 0.96 -1.93 8.84
N CYS A 185 1.29 -1.06 7.89
CA CYS A 185 1.77 -1.46 6.58
C CYS A 185 3.05 -2.28 6.67
N SER A 186 4.01 -1.88 7.52
CA SER A 186 5.21 -2.69 7.79
C SER A 186 4.89 -4.06 8.40
N THR A 187 3.93 -4.12 9.33
CA THR A 187 3.49 -5.37 9.96
C THR A 187 2.84 -6.29 8.93
N LEU A 188 1.96 -5.74 8.09
CA LEU A 188 1.33 -6.46 6.98
C LEU A 188 2.40 -6.97 6.00
N TYR A 189 3.38 -6.14 5.64
CA TYR A 189 4.46 -6.54 4.74
C TYR A 189 5.23 -7.75 5.29
N CYS A 190 5.63 -7.73 6.56
CA CYS A 190 6.30 -8.87 7.19
C CYS A 190 5.42 -10.13 7.22
N ARG A 191 4.11 -9.99 7.51
CA ARG A 191 3.14 -11.09 7.42
C ARG A 191 3.04 -11.64 6.00
N LEU A 192 3.00 -10.79 4.98
CA LEU A 192 2.94 -11.23 3.59
C LEU A 192 4.23 -11.93 3.17
N ALA A 193 5.38 -11.42 3.61
CA ALA A 193 6.68 -12.01 3.34
C ALA A 193 6.82 -13.43 3.91
N SER A 194 6.27 -13.70 5.10
CA SER A 194 6.27 -15.05 5.69
C SER A 194 5.42 -16.06 4.91
N THR A 195 4.51 -15.61 4.05
CA THR A 195 3.76 -16.51 3.15
C THR A 195 4.60 -17.06 1.99
N TYR A 196 5.78 -16.49 1.72
CA TYR A 196 6.71 -16.97 0.70
C TYR A 196 7.70 -17.97 1.29
N ARG A 197 8.09 -19.01 0.54
CA ARG A 197 8.98 -20.09 1.02
C ARG A 197 10.29 -19.58 1.65
N ASN A 198 10.85 -18.49 1.13
CA ASN A 198 12.10 -17.92 1.60
C ASN A 198 11.91 -16.76 2.60
N GLY A 199 10.68 -16.50 3.07
CA GLY A 199 10.37 -15.38 3.95
C GLY A 199 10.56 -14.00 3.31
N LYS A 200 10.63 -13.93 1.97
CA LYS A 200 10.94 -12.71 1.20
C LYS A 200 9.95 -12.57 0.05
N ILE A 201 9.39 -11.37 -0.10
CA ILE A 201 8.60 -10.98 -1.27
C ILE A 201 9.56 -10.85 -2.47
N PRO A 202 9.22 -11.41 -3.65
CA PRO A 202 10.00 -11.21 -4.86
C PRO A 202 9.84 -9.76 -5.35
N VAL A 203 10.68 -8.85 -4.84
CA VAL A 203 10.58 -7.41 -5.06
C VAL A 203 10.49 -7.05 -6.55
N GLY A 204 11.26 -7.72 -7.42
CA GLY A 204 11.20 -7.49 -8.88
C GLY A 204 9.82 -7.73 -9.53
N THR A 205 8.92 -8.48 -8.88
CA THR A 205 7.55 -8.71 -9.34
C THR A 205 6.59 -7.59 -8.95
N TYR A 206 6.82 -6.94 -7.80
CA TYR A 206 5.87 -5.99 -7.20
C TYR A 206 6.37 -4.55 -7.16
N LYS A 207 7.67 -4.34 -7.35
CA LYS A 207 8.30 -3.02 -7.43
C LYS A 207 7.94 -2.35 -8.74
N LYS A 208 7.30 -1.19 -8.66
CA LYS A 208 6.95 -0.35 -9.82
C LYS A 208 7.56 1.02 -9.68
N SER A 209 8.01 1.61 -10.79
CA SER A 209 8.39 3.02 -10.77
C SER A 209 7.13 3.84 -10.52
N ILE A 210 7.28 4.96 -9.81
CA ILE A 210 6.23 5.97 -9.70
C ILE A 210 5.69 6.42 -11.08
N ARG A 211 6.54 6.36 -12.11
CA ARG A 211 6.20 6.68 -13.52
C ARG A 211 5.28 5.64 -14.17
N ASP A 212 5.22 4.42 -13.65
CA ASP A 212 4.45 3.32 -14.23
C ASP A 212 3.01 3.28 -13.71
N TYR A 213 2.70 3.98 -12.62
CA TYR A 213 1.32 4.12 -12.16
C TYR A 213 0.53 4.98 -13.14
N LYS A 214 -0.73 4.64 -13.41
CA LYS A 214 -1.60 5.52 -14.20
C LYS A 214 -2.38 6.42 -13.25
N ASP A 215 -2.61 7.67 -13.64
CA ASP A 215 -3.62 8.49 -12.98
C ASP A 215 -4.98 7.87 -13.29
N TYR A 216 -5.56 7.20 -12.30
CA TYR A 216 -6.89 6.61 -12.42
C TYR A 216 -7.92 7.62 -11.96
N ASP A 217 -8.06 8.71 -12.71
CA ASP A 217 -9.09 9.71 -12.41
C ASP A 217 -10.47 9.22 -12.87
N GLU A 218 -10.56 8.25 -13.79
CA GLU A 218 -11.85 7.77 -14.30
C GLU A 218 -12.65 6.91 -13.28
N PRO A 219 -13.99 7.10 -13.20
CA PRO A 219 -14.89 6.29 -12.38
C PRO A 219 -14.67 4.79 -12.60
N THR A 220 -14.66 4.02 -11.51
CA THR A 220 -14.63 2.55 -11.66
C THR A 220 -15.95 2.05 -12.24
N GLY A 221 -15.91 0.95 -12.99
CA GLY A 221 -17.14 0.30 -13.47
C GLY A 221 -18.12 -0.05 -12.34
N SER A 222 -17.62 -0.34 -11.13
CA SER A 222 -18.46 -0.55 -9.95
C SER A 222 -19.14 0.72 -9.45
N GLN A 223 -18.47 1.88 -9.48
CA GLN A 223 -19.08 3.16 -9.11
C GLN A 223 -20.16 3.55 -10.13
N LEU A 224 -19.88 3.41 -11.42
CA LEU A 224 -20.84 3.70 -12.49
C LEU A 224 -22.09 2.79 -12.37
N ALA A 225 -21.90 1.48 -12.22
CA ALA A 225 -23.00 0.55 -12.07
C ALA A 225 -23.84 0.84 -10.80
N TYR A 226 -23.22 1.33 -9.73
CA TYR A 226 -23.93 1.68 -8.51
C TYR A 226 -24.70 3.00 -8.62
N ILE A 227 -24.16 3.99 -9.34
CA ILE A 227 -24.89 5.22 -9.69
C ILE A 227 -26.14 4.88 -10.50
N GLU A 228 -26.00 4.02 -11.52
CA GLU A 228 -27.14 3.55 -12.33
C GLU A 228 -28.19 2.82 -11.47
N ASP A 229 -27.76 1.99 -10.52
CA ASP A 229 -28.65 1.24 -9.62
C ASP A 229 -29.40 2.13 -8.62
N LEU A 230 -28.81 3.28 -8.26
CA LEU A 230 -29.48 4.33 -7.50
C LEU A 230 -30.41 5.18 -8.39
N GLY A 231 -30.33 5.04 -9.72
CA GLY A 231 -31.13 5.81 -10.68
C GLY A 231 -30.49 7.13 -11.10
N GLY A 232 -29.18 7.31 -10.86
CA GLY A 232 -28.41 8.48 -11.27
C GLY A 232 -27.90 8.42 -12.71
N ASP A 233 -27.60 9.59 -13.29
CA ASP A 233 -27.03 9.70 -14.63
C ASP A 233 -25.49 9.66 -14.59
N VAL A 234 -24.91 8.67 -15.26
CA VAL A 234 -23.45 8.48 -15.34
C VAL A 234 -22.77 9.34 -16.39
N ASN A 235 -23.49 9.90 -17.37
CA ASN A 235 -22.90 10.57 -18.53
C ASN A 235 -22.15 11.88 -18.18
N SER A 236 -22.51 12.49 -17.05
CA SER A 236 -21.89 13.73 -16.57
C SER A 236 -20.68 13.49 -15.66
N ILE A 237 -20.45 12.26 -15.23
CA ILE A 237 -19.43 11.89 -14.24
C ILE A 237 -18.12 11.56 -14.94
N LYS A 238 -17.10 12.38 -14.70
CA LYS A 238 -15.79 12.27 -15.35
C LYS A 238 -14.73 11.73 -14.41
N THR A 239 -14.87 11.94 -13.10
CA THR A 239 -13.88 11.53 -12.11
C THR A 239 -14.39 10.54 -11.07
N ARG A 240 -13.50 9.76 -10.46
CA ARG A 240 -13.84 8.87 -9.33
C ARG A 240 -14.41 9.64 -8.15
N GLN A 241 -13.88 10.83 -7.90
CA GLN A 241 -14.35 11.66 -6.81
C GLN A 241 -15.74 12.24 -7.10
N GLU A 242 -16.00 12.69 -8.34
CA GLU A 242 -17.35 13.06 -8.79
C GLU A 242 -18.31 11.88 -8.62
N ALA A 243 -17.90 10.67 -9.02
CA ALA A 243 -18.71 9.48 -8.87
C ALA A 243 -19.05 9.20 -7.40
N SER A 244 -18.06 9.24 -6.50
CA SER A 244 -18.28 9.04 -5.07
C SER A 244 -19.15 10.12 -4.42
N ARG A 245 -18.97 11.39 -4.79
CA ARG A 245 -19.82 12.50 -4.31
C ARG A 245 -21.26 12.33 -4.78
N TYR A 246 -21.44 11.99 -6.05
CA TYR A 246 -22.78 11.79 -6.60
C TYR A 246 -23.48 10.60 -5.95
N ILE A 247 -22.76 9.49 -5.67
CA ILE A 247 -23.31 8.38 -4.87
C ILE A 247 -23.77 8.84 -3.48
N ASP A 248 -22.98 9.65 -2.78
CA ASP A 248 -23.33 10.18 -1.46
C ASP A 248 -24.56 11.11 -1.55
N GLU A 249 -24.68 11.94 -2.58
CA GLU A 249 -25.84 12.80 -2.85
C GLU A 249 -27.11 11.99 -3.12
N LEU A 250 -27.03 10.96 -3.98
CA LEU A 250 -28.16 10.09 -4.31
C LEU A 250 -28.65 9.35 -3.04
N LYS A 251 -27.74 8.87 -2.19
CA LYS A 251 -28.08 8.25 -0.90
C LYS A 251 -28.72 9.25 0.07
N ALA A 252 -28.17 10.46 0.18
CA ALA A 252 -28.71 11.52 1.02
C ALA A 252 -30.12 11.95 0.57
N ALA A 253 -30.40 11.88 -0.73
CA ALA A 253 -31.72 12.12 -1.31
C ALA A 253 -32.73 10.97 -1.08
N GLY A 254 -32.36 9.94 -0.30
CA GLY A 254 -33.24 8.83 0.05
C GLY A 254 -33.37 7.77 -1.05
N GLN A 255 -32.52 7.81 -2.08
CA GLN A 255 -32.48 6.74 -3.08
C GLN A 255 -31.82 5.50 -2.47
N SER A 256 -32.55 4.39 -2.49
CA SER A 256 -32.04 3.07 -2.16
C SER A 256 -31.77 2.30 -3.43
N ALA A 257 -30.60 1.65 -3.48
CA ALA A 257 -30.24 0.65 -4.48
C ALA A 257 -31.44 -0.26 -4.75
N HIS A 258 -31.92 -0.30 -6.00
CA HIS A 258 -32.98 -1.26 -6.34
C HIS A 258 -32.40 -2.65 -6.14
N SER A 259 -32.95 -3.40 -5.19
CA SER A 259 -32.53 -4.79 -4.95
C SER A 259 -32.92 -5.66 -6.14
N LYS A 260 -32.16 -5.59 -7.24
CA LYS A 260 -32.08 -6.71 -8.16
C LYS A 260 -31.43 -7.84 -7.38
N GLN A 261 -32.24 -8.82 -6.97
CA GLN A 261 -31.75 -10.17 -6.77
C GLN A 261 -30.79 -10.45 -7.92
N ARG A 262 -29.49 -10.56 -7.62
CA ARG A 262 -28.54 -11.11 -8.57
C ARG A 262 -29.02 -12.53 -8.78
N GLU A 263 -29.74 -12.78 -9.87
CA GLU A 263 -29.73 -14.10 -10.48
C GLU A 263 -28.26 -14.40 -10.73
N ILE A 264 -27.72 -15.31 -9.93
CA ILE A 264 -26.45 -15.93 -10.23
C ILE A 264 -26.63 -16.51 -11.63
N PRO A 265 -25.88 -16.07 -12.65
CA PRO A 265 -25.97 -16.68 -13.96
C PRO A 265 -25.70 -18.16 -13.73
N ASN A 266 -26.68 -18.99 -14.09
CA ASN A 266 -26.60 -20.43 -13.93
C ASN A 266 -25.33 -20.87 -14.66
N ASN A 267 -24.31 -21.21 -13.88
CA ASN A 267 -22.96 -21.36 -14.38
C ASN A 267 -22.88 -22.73 -15.06
N HIS A 268 -23.38 -22.80 -16.30
CA HIS A 268 -23.38 -24.01 -17.11
C HIS A 268 -21.96 -24.43 -17.55
N PHE A 269 -20.91 -23.85 -16.98
CA PHE A 269 -19.51 -24.15 -17.27
C PHE A 269 -18.90 -25.24 -16.38
N LEU A 270 -19.63 -25.79 -15.40
CA LEU A 270 -19.18 -26.92 -14.57
C LEU A 270 -20.05 -28.17 -14.70
N GLN A 271 -20.56 -28.44 -15.91
CA GLN A 271 -20.95 -29.78 -16.34
C GLN A 271 -20.37 -30.05 -17.73
N LYS A 272 -19.04 -30.16 -17.83
CA LYS A 272 -18.44 -30.93 -18.92
C LYS A 272 -18.35 -32.38 -18.47
N ASN A 273 -19.06 -33.25 -19.19
CA ASN A 273 -18.97 -34.68 -19.03
C ASN A 273 -17.51 -35.12 -19.13
N PHE A 274 -17.09 -36.03 -18.24
CA PHE A 274 -15.75 -36.64 -18.21
C PHE A 274 -15.34 -37.32 -19.54
N LEU A 275 -16.29 -37.47 -20.46
CA LEU A 275 -16.11 -38.05 -21.79
C LEU A 275 -15.33 -37.15 -22.76
N ASP A 276 -15.34 -35.83 -22.58
CA ASP A 276 -14.76 -34.84 -23.52
C ASP A 276 -13.23 -34.63 -23.41
N TYR A 277 -12.57 -35.27 -22.45
CA TYR A 277 -11.11 -35.19 -22.33
C TYR A 277 -10.40 -36.04 -23.38
N THR A 278 -9.33 -35.52 -23.98
CA THR A 278 -8.49 -36.30 -24.88
C THR A 278 -7.84 -37.44 -24.12
N PHE A 279 -7.44 -38.52 -24.82
CA PHE A 279 -6.78 -39.67 -24.19
C PHE A 279 -5.56 -39.25 -23.36
N ARG A 280 -4.82 -38.23 -23.82
CA ARG A 280 -3.64 -37.67 -23.14
C ARG A 280 -4.00 -37.00 -21.82
N ASP A 281 -5.13 -36.29 -21.76
CA ASP A 281 -5.59 -35.61 -20.53
C ASP A 281 -6.09 -36.63 -19.50
N LYS A 282 -6.77 -37.69 -19.94
CA LYS A 282 -7.23 -38.79 -19.07
C LYS A 282 -6.06 -39.54 -18.43
N VAL A 283 -4.98 -39.78 -19.17
CA VAL A 283 -3.75 -40.39 -18.64
C VAL A 283 -3.09 -39.48 -17.59
N PHE A 284 -3.04 -38.17 -17.83
CA PHE A 284 -2.43 -37.23 -16.90
C PHE A 284 -3.17 -37.17 -15.55
N ILE A 285 -4.50 -37.19 -15.59
CA ILE A 285 -5.34 -37.20 -14.39
C ILE A 285 -5.16 -38.50 -13.60
N VAL A 286 -5.10 -39.66 -14.27
CA VAL A 286 -4.86 -40.96 -13.61
C VAL A 286 -3.49 -40.99 -12.94
N ILE A 287 -2.44 -40.42 -13.56
CA ILE A 287 -1.11 -40.32 -12.97
C ILE A 287 -1.13 -39.45 -11.69
N ILE A 288 -1.84 -38.32 -11.70
CA ILE A 288 -1.98 -37.44 -10.53
C ILE A 288 -2.70 -38.17 -9.38
N ILE A 289 -3.76 -38.93 -9.68
CA ILE A 289 -4.51 -39.69 -8.67
C ILE A 289 -3.64 -40.82 -8.10
N ILE A 290 -2.90 -41.56 -8.93
CA ILE A 290 -1.99 -42.61 -8.47
C ILE A 290 -0.88 -42.01 -7.59
N PHE A 291 -0.33 -40.84 -7.96
CA PHE A 291 0.69 -40.16 -7.17
C PHE A 291 0.15 -39.64 -5.82
N ALA A 292 -1.07 -39.12 -5.80
CA ALA A 292 -1.74 -38.70 -4.58
C ALA A 292 -2.05 -39.88 -3.64
N LEU A 293 -2.51 -41.01 -4.18
CA LEU A 293 -2.74 -42.24 -3.41
C LEU A 293 -1.43 -42.85 -2.89
N TRP A 294 -0.35 -42.81 -3.68
CA TRP A 294 0.98 -43.24 -3.24
C TRP A 294 1.52 -42.38 -2.10
N LEU A 295 1.33 -41.05 -2.14
CA LEU A 295 1.68 -40.15 -1.04
C LEU A 295 0.87 -40.45 0.22
N ILE A 296 -0.43 -40.75 0.10
CA ILE A 296 -1.25 -41.09 1.27
C ILE A 296 -0.75 -42.38 1.95
N VAL A 297 -0.33 -43.38 1.18
CA VAL A 297 0.19 -44.66 1.71
C VAL A 297 1.59 -44.53 2.33
N GLN A 298 2.42 -43.57 1.91
CA GLN A 298 3.75 -43.34 2.49
C GLN A 298 3.71 -42.56 3.82
N TYR A 299 2.61 -41.86 4.10
CA TYR A 299 2.45 -41.00 5.28
C TYR A 299 1.33 -41.46 6.23
N SER A 300 0.87 -42.72 6.09
CA SER A 300 -0.04 -43.43 7.00
C SER A 300 0.66 -44.65 7.58
#